data_AF-A0A7V9JPF6-F1
#
_entry.id   AF-A0A7V9JPF6-F1
#
_cell.length_a   1.000
_cell.length_b   1.000
_cell.length_c   1.000
_cell.angle_alpha   90.00
_cell.angle_beta   90.00
_cell.angle_gamma   90.00
#
_symmetry.space_group_name_H-M   'P 1'
#
loop_
_entity.id
_entity.type
_entity.pdbx_description
1 polymer ?
#
loop_
_entity_poly.entity_id
_entity_poly.type
_entity_poly.pdbx_seq_one_letter_code
_entity_poly.pdbx_strand_id
1 'polypeptide(L)'
;MIEDPDFEDLVTTVHLVGSELQARGFGPQLLAAIFKFEGAKHPVFWIYGYKRGAFWPFIPTGKDGARDNAEELELKAKLEHELPIEQDLSRWFGM
;
A
#
# COMPACT_ATOMS: atom_id res chain seq x y z
N MET A 1 -0.74 1.23 25.53
CA MET A 1 -1.07 1.44 24.11
C MET A 1 0.20 2.00 23.50
N ILE A 2 0.95 1.19 22.76
CA ILE A 2 2.15 1.69 22.08
C ILE A 2 1.63 2.20 20.74
N GLU A 3 1.36 3.50 20.68
CA GLU A 3 1.25 4.21 19.42
C GLU A 3 2.68 4.30 18.88
N ASP A 4 2.98 3.48 17.88
CA ASP A 4 4.28 3.48 17.23
C ASP A 4 4.33 4.71 16.31
N PRO A 5 5.16 5.73 16.58
CA PRO A 5 5.18 6.98 15.81
C PRO A 5 5.46 6.72 14.32
N ASP A 6 6.26 5.70 14.03
CA ASP A 6 6.62 5.31 12.67
C ASP A 6 5.39 4.82 11.88
N PHE A 7 4.38 4.29 12.56
CA PHE A 7 3.16 3.79 11.93
C PHE A 7 2.21 4.92 11.49
N GLU A 8 2.02 5.94 12.33
CA GLU A 8 1.18 7.10 11.97
C GLU A 8 1.81 7.93 10.85
N ASP A 9 3.13 8.10 10.88
CA ASP A 9 3.86 8.78 9.80
C ASP A 9 3.73 8.03 8.48
N LEU A 10 3.76 6.69 8.51
CA LEU A 10 3.52 5.86 7.33
C LEU A 10 2.09 6.06 6.80
N VAL A 11 1.07 5.96 7.64
CA VAL A 11 -0.34 6.19 7.27
C VAL A 11 -0.52 7.56 6.64
N THR A 12 0.03 8.60 7.26
CA THR A 12 -0.05 9.98 6.78
C THR A 12 0.61 10.13 5.41
N THR A 13 1.79 9.53 5.22
CA THR A 13 2.50 9.63 3.96
C THR A 13 1.77 8.90 2.84
N VAL A 14 1.19 7.72 3.12
CA VAL A 14 0.40 6.96 2.13
C VAL A 14 -0.89 7.71 1.79
N HIS A 15 -1.56 8.32 2.77
CA HIS A 15 -2.73 9.15 2.54
C HIS A 15 -2.42 10.33 1.60
N LEU A 16 -1.31 11.03 1.86
CA LEU A 16 -0.86 12.18 1.08
C LEU A 16 -0.53 11.77 -0.36
N VAL A 17 0.21 10.67 -0.53
CA VAL A 17 0.55 10.12 -1.85
C VAL A 17 -0.70 9.65 -2.60
N GLY A 18 -1.61 8.95 -1.92
CA GLY A 18 -2.85 8.47 -2.54
C GLY A 18 -3.75 9.61 -3.02
N SER A 19 -3.88 10.66 -2.21
CA SER A 19 -4.63 11.87 -2.55
C SER A 19 -4.01 12.62 -3.73
N GLU A 20 -2.68 12.77 -3.77
CA GLU A 20 -1.99 13.38 -4.91
C GLU A 20 -2.17 12.57 -6.21
N LEU A 21 -2.14 11.23 -6.14
CA LEU A 21 -2.31 10.38 -7.31
C LEU A 21 -3.73 10.43 -7.86
N GLN A 22 -4.74 10.43 -6.97
CA GLN A 22 -6.12 10.62 -7.36
C GLN A 22 -6.32 11.98 -8.05
N ALA A 23 -5.65 13.03 -7.55
CA ALA A 23 -5.70 14.36 -8.15
C ALA A 23 -4.97 14.46 -9.51
N ARG A 24 -3.91 13.68 -9.72
CA ARG A 24 -3.05 13.80 -10.92
C ARG A 24 -3.47 12.92 -12.11
N GLY A 25 -4.45 12.02 -11.95
CA GLY A 25 -5.19 11.41 -13.06
C GLY A 25 -4.33 10.98 -14.26
N PHE A 26 -3.31 10.14 -14.05
CA PHE A 26 -2.45 9.70 -15.14
C PHE A 26 -3.19 8.74 -16.09
N GLY A 27 -3.09 9.05 -17.38
CA GLY A 27 -3.85 8.43 -18.49
C GLY A 27 -3.46 7.00 -18.86
N PRO A 28 -4.07 6.46 -19.95
CA PRO A 28 -4.38 5.04 -20.14
C PRO A 28 -3.21 4.08 -20.46
N GLN A 29 -1.95 4.46 -20.23
CA GLN A 29 -0.77 3.61 -20.55
C GLN A 29 0.08 3.18 -19.34
N LEU A 30 -0.26 3.60 -18.11
CA LEU A 30 0.44 3.15 -16.91
C LEU A 30 -0.25 1.93 -16.30
N LEU A 31 0.49 0.83 -16.15
CA LEU A 31 -0.03 -0.43 -15.60
C LEU A 31 -0.16 -0.39 -14.06
N ALA A 32 0.82 0.21 -13.38
CA ALA A 32 0.79 0.46 -11.93
C ALA A 32 1.83 1.53 -11.54
N ALA A 33 1.65 2.16 -10.38
CA ALA A 33 2.69 2.96 -9.72
C ALA A 33 3.08 2.29 -8.39
N ILE A 34 4.36 2.36 -8.01
CA ILE A 34 4.89 1.73 -6.81
C ILE A 34 5.56 2.80 -5.95
N PHE A 35 5.19 2.85 -4.67
CA PHE A 35 5.74 3.77 -3.68
C PHE A 35 6.41 2.96 -2.58
N LYS A 36 7.71 3.12 -2.43
CA LYS A 36 8.49 2.46 -1.39
C LYS A 36 8.63 3.38 -0.19
N PHE A 37 8.27 2.87 0.97
CA PHE A 37 8.50 3.50 2.26
C PHE A 37 9.51 2.67 3.06
N GLU A 38 10.44 3.38 3.69
CA GLU A 38 11.48 2.84 4.56
C GLU A 38 11.25 3.40 5.97
N GLY A 39 11.70 2.70 7.01
CA GLY A 39 11.53 3.12 8.41
C GLY A 39 10.86 2.06 9.29
N ALA A 40 10.04 1.18 8.71
CA ALA A 40 9.50 0.01 9.40
C ALA A 40 10.51 -1.16 9.41
N LYS A 41 10.16 -2.23 10.14
CA LYS A 41 10.94 -3.49 10.22
C LYS A 41 11.23 -4.09 8.83
N HIS A 42 10.30 -3.95 7.90
CA HIS A 42 10.42 -4.34 6.51
C HIS A 42 10.05 -3.15 5.60
N PRO A 43 10.63 -3.03 4.41
CA PRO A 43 10.24 -1.98 3.47
C PRO A 43 8.79 -2.19 3.03
N VAL A 44 7.99 -1.13 3.09
CA VAL A 44 6.56 -1.16 2.72
C VAL A 44 6.41 -0.64 1.30
N PHE A 45 5.83 -1.43 0.41
CA PHE A 45 5.52 -1.02 -0.95
C PHE A 45 4.03 -0.83 -1.13
N TRP A 46 3.61 0.36 -1.56
CA TRP A 46 2.25 0.62 -1.98
C TRP A 46 2.14 0.55 -3.48
N ILE A 47 1.30 -0.35 -3.97
CA ILE A 47 1.10 -0.55 -5.41
C ILE A 47 -0.26 0.01 -5.78
N TYR A 48 -0.27 0.98 -6.71
CA TYR A 48 -1.47 1.60 -7.25
C TYR A 48 -1.78 1.04 -8.64
N GLY A 49 -2.91 0.37 -8.79
CA GLY A 49 -3.39 -0.14 -10.07
C GLY A 49 -4.30 0.85 -10.78
N TYR A 50 -3.80 1.52 -11.82
CA TYR A 50 -4.56 2.50 -12.60
C TYR A 50 -5.84 1.95 -13.24
N LYS A 51 -5.86 0.66 -13.60
CA LYS A 51 -7.04 0.01 -14.20
C LYS A 51 -8.26 0.02 -13.28
N ARG A 52 -8.04 0.02 -11.96
CA ARG A 52 -9.10 -0.05 -10.94
C ARG A 52 -9.13 1.16 -10.03
N GLY A 53 -8.10 2.01 -10.09
CA GLY A 53 -7.94 3.14 -9.18
C GLY A 53 -7.77 2.69 -7.73
N ALA A 54 -7.11 1.55 -7.51
CA ALA A 54 -7.02 0.92 -6.19
C ALA A 54 -5.57 0.68 -5.75
N PHE A 55 -5.35 0.77 -4.44
CA PHE A 55 -4.07 0.55 -3.78
C PHE A 55 -4.02 -0.81 -3.09
N TRP A 56 -2.83 -1.37 -2.93
CA TRP A 56 -2.59 -2.45 -1.98
C TRP A 56 -1.15 -2.40 -1.43
N PRO A 57 -0.95 -2.72 -0.14
CA PRO A 57 0.37 -2.86 0.44
C PRO A 57 1.01 -4.19 0.02
N PHE A 58 2.33 -4.17 -0.10
CA PHE A 58 3.18 -5.33 -0.35
C PHE A 58 4.46 -5.19 0.49
N ILE A 59 4.71 -6.13 1.38
CA ILE A 59 5.80 -6.04 2.37
C ILE A 59 6.69 -7.28 2.25
N PRO A 60 7.80 -7.23 1.49
CA PRO A 60 8.73 -8.35 1.40
C PRO A 60 9.54 -8.47 2.70
N THR A 61 9.50 -9.64 3.32
CA THR A 61 10.28 -9.96 4.54
C THR A 61 11.77 -10.23 4.25
N GLY A 62 12.16 -10.29 2.98
CA GLY A 62 13.54 -10.53 2.55
C GLY A 62 13.98 -12.01 2.55
N LYS A 63 13.15 -12.94 3.02
CA LYS A 63 13.36 -14.39 2.86
C LYS A 63 12.63 -14.88 1.62
N ASP A 64 13.29 -15.57 0.69
CA ASP A 64 12.73 -16.27 -0.50
C ASP A 64 11.25 -16.00 -0.85
N GLY A 65 10.94 -14.77 -1.29
CA GLY A 65 9.58 -14.39 -1.72
C GLY A 65 8.51 -14.35 -0.62
N ALA A 66 8.88 -14.53 0.65
CA ALA A 66 8.00 -14.41 1.80
C ALA A 66 7.67 -12.94 2.07
N ARG A 67 6.40 -12.70 2.36
CA ARG A 67 5.81 -11.39 2.60
C ARG A 67 5.07 -11.37 3.92
N ASP A 68 5.04 -10.21 4.55
CA ASP A 68 4.39 -10.02 5.84
C ASP A 68 2.89 -9.76 5.63
N ASN A 69 2.14 -10.85 5.40
CA ASN A 69 0.70 -10.76 5.17
C ASN A 69 -0.05 -10.16 6.38
N ALA A 70 0.50 -10.27 7.60
CA ALA A 70 -0.14 -9.72 8.80
C ALA A 70 -0.06 -8.19 8.77
N GLU A 71 1.11 -7.65 8.49
CA GLU A 71 1.33 -6.21 8.37
C GLU A 71 0.59 -5.63 7.15
N GLU A 72 0.54 -6.36 6.03
CA GLU A 72 -0.25 -5.98 4.83
C GLU A 72 -1.75 -5.85 5.15
N LEU A 73 -2.33 -6.81 5.88
CA LEU A 73 -3.74 -6.77 6.28
C LEU A 73 -4.03 -5.70 7.34
N GLU A 74 -3.09 -5.44 8.25
CA GLU A 74 -3.21 -4.36 9.23
C GLU A 74 -3.23 -2.99 8.54
N LEU A 75 -2.31 -2.76 7.60
CA LEU A 75 -2.28 -1.53 6.79
C LEU A 75 -3.55 -1.38 5.96
N LYS A 76 -4.05 -2.48 5.38
CA LYS A 76 -5.36 -2.50 4.70
C LYS A 76 -6.46 -1.97 5.62
N ALA A 77 -6.64 -2.59 6.78
CA ALA A 77 -7.74 -2.29 7.68
C ALA A 77 -7.70 -0.85 8.20
N LYS A 78 -6.49 -0.30 8.39
CA LYS A 78 -6.33 1.07 8.89
C LYS A 78 -6.55 2.12 7.80
N LEU A 79 -6.20 1.83 6.54
CA LEU A 79 -6.26 2.78 5.44
C LEU A 79 -7.45 2.58 4.49
N GLU A 80 -8.24 1.52 4.62
CA GLU A 80 -9.38 1.23 3.74
C GLU A 80 -10.49 2.28 3.80
N HIS A 81 -10.55 3.07 4.88
CA HIS A 81 -11.48 4.18 5.02
C HIS A 81 -10.97 5.49 4.41
N GLU A 82 -9.67 5.58 4.13
CA GLU A 82 -9.03 6.80 3.66
C GLU A 82 -8.56 6.71 2.21
N LEU A 83 -8.23 5.50 1.75
CA LEU A 83 -7.74 5.23 0.41
C LEU A 83 -8.60 4.16 -0.27
N PRO A 84 -8.75 4.22 -1.61
CA PRO A 84 -9.40 3.17 -2.35
C PRO A 84 -8.48 1.94 -2.35
N ILE A 85 -8.62 1.07 -1.36
CA ILE A 85 -7.82 -0.17 -1.26
C ILE A 85 -8.56 -1.33 -1.92
N GLU A 86 -7.85 -2.13 -2.71
CA GLU A 86 -8.39 -3.33 -3.36
C GLU A 86 -8.80 -4.35 -2.30
N GLN A 87 -10.07 -4.74 -2.29
CA GLN A 87 -10.63 -5.62 -1.28
C GLN A 87 -10.41 -7.10 -1.62
N ASP A 88 -10.18 -7.41 -2.89
CA ASP A 88 -9.95 -8.78 -3.37
C ASP A 88 -8.49 -9.20 -3.21
N LEU A 89 -8.19 -9.87 -2.09
CA LEU A 89 -6.85 -10.37 -1.76
C LEU A 89 -6.30 -11.37 -2.78
N SER A 90 -7.15 -12.06 -3.55
CA SER A 90 -6.67 -12.97 -4.61
C SER A 90 -5.87 -12.23 -5.68
N ARG A 91 -6.18 -10.95 -5.89
CA ARG A 91 -5.51 -10.07 -6.86
C ARG A 91 -4.15 -9.61 -6.40
N TRP A 92 -3.96 -9.45 -5.09
CA TRP A 92 -2.67 -9.07 -4.51
C TRP A 92 -1.66 -10.21 -4.65
N PHE A 93 -2.17 -11.43 -4.61
CA PHE A 93 -1.37 -12.65 -4.64
C PHE A 93 -1.19 -13.24 -6.04
N GLY A 94 -1.79 -12.63 -7.07
CA GLY A 94 -1.63 -13.04 -8.47
C GLY A 94 -2.25 -14.39 -8.81
N MET A 95 -3.34 -14.77 -8.13
CA MET A 95 -4.13 -15.97 -8.46
C MET A 95 -5.09 -15.73 -9.64
#